data_AF-A0A3D5RPT0-F1
#
_entry.id   AF-A0A3D5RPT0-F1
#
_cell.length_a   1.000
_cell.length_b   1.000
_cell.length_c   1.000
_cell.angle_alpha   90.00
_cell.angle_beta   90.00
_cell.angle_gamma   90.00
#
_symmetry.space_group_name_H-M   'P 1'
#
loop_
_entity.id
_entity.type
_entity.pdbx_description
1 polymer ?
#
loop_
_entity_poly.entity_id
_entity_poly.type
_entity_poly.pdbx_seq_one_letter_code
_entity_poly.pdbx_strand_id
1 'polypeptide(L)'
;MKRCKRDTVFSQLVRERSNWTCERCGCYVPEGERQRLHCSHIVSRKYRRLRWEPLNAVAHCAICHSHLTDRPHEFGRWVDEKLGRSVSDRLSELSQPIGKYSKPQLEDIYQNLKASLKQIQMMRADGVMGRLDFESPYT
;
A
#
# COMPACT_ATOMS: atom_id res chain seq x y z
N MET A 1 14.98 -5.44 6.11
CA MET A 1 14.16 -6.67 6.10
C MET A 1 13.99 -7.19 4.67
N LYS A 2 14.24 -8.48 4.42
CA LYS A 2 14.17 -9.10 3.08
C LYS A 2 12.73 -9.05 2.53
N ARG A 3 12.59 -8.73 1.23
CA ARG A 3 11.31 -8.77 0.50
C ARG A 3 10.87 -10.23 0.29
N CYS A 4 9.57 -10.50 0.35
CA CYS A 4 8.96 -11.82 0.18
C CYS A 4 7.79 -11.78 -0.82
N LYS A 5 7.24 -12.95 -1.18
CA LYS A 5 6.14 -13.06 -2.16
C LYS A 5 4.93 -12.18 -1.84
N ARG A 6 4.59 -12.01 -0.55
CA ARG A 6 3.48 -11.14 -0.11
C ARG A 6 3.74 -9.66 -0.38
N ASP A 7 4.98 -9.21 -0.24
CA ASP A 7 5.33 -7.82 -0.55
C ASP A 7 5.20 -7.53 -2.05
N THR A 8 5.47 -8.52 -2.90
CA THR A 8 5.31 -8.38 -4.35
C THR A 8 3.83 -8.20 -4.70
N VAL A 9 2.95 -9.07 -4.21
CA VAL A 9 1.50 -8.98 -4.46
C VAL A 9 0.93 -7.70 -3.86
N PHE A 10 1.25 -7.37 -2.61
CA PHE A 10 0.79 -6.14 -1.98
C PHE A 10 1.29 -4.89 -2.71
N SER A 11 2.54 -4.86 -3.17
CA SER A 11 3.06 -3.75 -3.94
C SER A 11 2.37 -3.60 -5.30
N GLN A 12 1.97 -4.71 -5.95
CA GLN A 12 1.18 -4.64 -7.18
C GLN A 12 -0.22 -4.12 -6.88
N LEU A 13 -0.87 -4.67 -5.85
CA LEU A 13 -2.19 -4.26 -5.38
C LEU A 13 -2.25 -2.75 -5.14
N VAL A 14 -1.29 -2.18 -4.40
CA VAL A 14 -1.22 -0.73 -4.13
C VAL A 14 -1.13 0.10 -5.41
N ARG A 15 -0.47 -0.39 -6.46
CA ARG A 15 -0.31 0.34 -7.74
C ARG A 15 -1.53 0.19 -8.65
N GLU A 16 -2.13 -0.98 -8.69
CA GLU A 16 -3.38 -1.23 -9.42
C GLU A 16 -4.54 -0.42 -8.81
N ARG A 17 -4.58 -0.31 -7.47
CA ARG A 17 -5.59 0.46 -6.75
C ARG A 17 -5.56 1.94 -7.13
N SER A 18 -4.39 2.51 -7.44
CA SER A 18 -4.26 3.93 -7.80
C SER A 18 -4.42 4.19 -9.29
N ASN A 19 -4.79 3.15 -10.05
CA ASN A 19 -4.80 3.15 -11.51
C ASN A 19 -3.45 3.60 -12.08
N TRP A 20 -2.36 3.16 -11.45
CA TRP A 20 -0.98 3.52 -11.81
C TRP A 20 -0.68 5.02 -11.81
N THR A 21 -1.44 5.79 -11.04
CA THR A 21 -1.25 7.22 -10.83
C THR A 21 -0.65 7.47 -9.46
N CYS A 22 0.27 8.43 -9.38
CA CYS A 22 0.83 8.88 -8.11
C CYS A 22 -0.24 9.58 -7.25
N GLU A 23 -0.50 9.05 -6.05
CA GLU A 23 -1.51 9.59 -5.12
C GLU A 23 -1.16 10.99 -4.58
N ARG A 24 0.11 11.43 -4.71
CA ARG A 24 0.55 12.78 -4.30
C ARG A 24 0.47 13.81 -5.42
N CYS A 25 1.09 13.53 -6.57
CA CYS A 25 1.23 14.52 -7.64
C CYS A 25 0.31 14.30 -8.86
N GLY A 26 -0.47 13.22 -8.90
CA GLY A 26 -1.38 12.93 -10.00
C GLY A 26 -0.71 12.48 -11.29
N CYS A 27 0.61 12.31 -11.31
CA CYS A 27 1.34 11.81 -12.49
C CYS A 27 0.94 10.35 -12.78
N TYR A 28 0.37 10.11 -13.95
CA TYR A 28 0.10 8.77 -14.48
C TYR A 28 1.40 8.14 -15.00
N VAL A 29 1.65 6.88 -14.64
CA VAL A 29 2.84 6.14 -15.09
C VAL A 29 2.41 5.13 -16.15
N PRO A 30 2.78 5.28 -17.44
CA PRO A 30 2.29 4.41 -18.52
C PRO A 30 2.86 2.99 -18.43
N GLU A 31 2.24 2.09 -19.21
CA GLU A 31 2.78 0.75 -19.43
C GLU A 31 4.20 0.82 -20.04
N GLY A 32 5.06 -0.13 -19.68
CA GLY A 32 6.51 -0.08 -19.97
C GLY A 32 7.34 0.74 -18.96
N GLU A 33 6.70 1.62 -18.18
CA GLU A 33 7.36 2.45 -17.17
C GLU A 33 6.89 2.20 -15.74
N ARG A 34 6.06 1.17 -15.54
CA ARG A 34 5.40 0.82 -14.27
C ARG A 34 6.35 0.70 -13.07
N GLN A 35 7.64 0.44 -13.29
CA GLN A 35 8.71 0.46 -12.29
C GLN A 35 8.90 1.83 -11.60
N ARG A 36 8.52 2.93 -12.25
CA ARG A 36 8.62 4.30 -11.70
C ARG A 36 7.58 4.58 -10.63
N LEU A 37 6.56 3.74 -10.49
CA LEU A 37 5.56 3.82 -9.43
C LEU A 37 5.90 2.81 -8.32
N HIS A 38 5.97 3.32 -7.10
CA HIS A 38 6.39 2.56 -5.92
C HIS A 38 5.22 2.42 -4.93
N CYS A 39 5.21 1.31 -4.20
CA CYS A 39 4.45 1.18 -2.96
C CYS A 39 5.23 1.89 -1.85
N SER A 40 4.71 3.04 -1.41
CA SER A 40 5.27 3.87 -0.36
C SER A 40 4.56 3.57 0.95
N HIS A 41 5.29 3.01 1.93
CA HIS A 41 4.76 2.72 3.25
C HIS A 41 4.79 3.98 4.11
N ILE A 42 3.68 4.31 4.79
CA ILE A 42 3.57 5.44 5.72
C ILE A 42 4.34 5.13 7.00
N VAL A 43 4.00 4.01 7.64
CA VAL A 43 4.71 3.46 8.79
C VAL A 43 5.59 2.30 8.35
N SER A 44 6.81 2.26 8.87
CA SER A 44 7.83 1.29 8.47
C SER A 44 7.31 -0.15 8.44
N ARG A 45 7.61 -0.88 7.37
CA ARG A 45 7.33 -2.32 7.22
C ARG A 45 7.93 -3.22 8.31
N LYS A 46 8.76 -2.69 9.23
CA LYS A 46 9.22 -3.42 10.44
C LYS A 46 8.05 -3.80 11.36
N TYR A 47 6.98 -3.01 11.36
CA TYR A 47 5.75 -3.30 12.11
C TYR A 47 4.90 -4.33 11.35
N ARG A 48 4.93 -5.58 11.83
CA ARG A 48 4.38 -6.73 11.10
C ARG A 48 2.88 -6.62 10.82
N ARG A 49 2.10 -6.01 11.73
CA ARG A 49 0.66 -5.77 11.56
C ARG A 49 0.32 -4.77 10.46
N LEU A 50 1.26 -3.87 10.15
CA LEU A 50 1.08 -2.78 9.19
C LEU A 50 1.72 -3.07 7.82
N ARG A 51 2.54 -4.12 7.72
CA ARG A 51 3.36 -4.39 6.52
C ARG A 51 2.55 -4.53 5.23
N TRP A 52 1.36 -5.12 5.33
CA TRP A 52 0.43 -5.34 4.22
C TRP A 52 -0.94 -4.73 4.53
N GLU A 53 -1.00 -3.74 5.43
CA GLU A 53 -2.22 -3.02 5.75
C GLU A 53 -2.52 -1.99 4.64
N PRO A 54 -3.68 -2.06 3.96
CA PRO A 54 -4.05 -1.13 2.89
C PRO A 54 -3.93 0.34 3.30
N LEU A 55 -4.32 0.67 4.54
CA LEU A 55 -4.21 2.04 5.09
C LEU A 55 -2.75 2.50 5.26
N ASN A 56 -1.80 1.58 5.35
CA ASN A 56 -0.40 1.89 5.61
C ASN A 56 0.45 2.10 4.35
N ALA A 57 -0.14 2.02 3.15
CA ALA A 57 0.60 2.15 1.91
C ALA A 57 -0.14 3.01 0.90
N VAL A 58 0.62 3.72 0.08
CA VAL A 58 0.14 4.58 -1.03
C VAL A 58 1.04 4.45 -2.24
N ALA A 59 0.49 4.66 -3.44
CA ALA A 59 1.24 4.65 -4.68
C ALA A 59 1.89 6.01 -4.93
N HIS A 60 3.23 6.05 -4.92
CA HIS A 60 3.99 7.27 -5.21
C HIS A 60 4.95 7.04 -6.36
N CYS A 61 5.10 8.04 -7.24
CA CYS A 61 6.20 8.02 -8.20
C CYS A 61 7.54 8.07 -7.46
N ALA A 62 8.61 7.62 -8.09
CA ALA A 62 9.94 7.55 -7.48
C ALA A 62 10.38 8.88 -6.83
N ILE A 63 10.07 10.02 -7.48
CA ILE A 63 10.40 11.36 -6.98
C ILE A 63 9.62 11.68 -5.69
N CYS A 64 8.29 11.54 -5.71
CA CYS A 64 7.46 11.81 -4.54
C CYS A 64 7.79 10.84 -3.39
N HIS A 65 8.09 9.59 -3.70
CA HIS A 65 8.47 8.60 -2.69
C HIS A 65 9.77 9.01 -2.00
N SER A 66 10.81 9.37 -2.76
CA SER A 66 12.08 9.85 -2.18
C SER A 66 11.85 11.09 -1.33
N HIS A 67 11.15 12.10 -1.86
CA HIS A 67 10.88 13.36 -1.16
C HIS A 67 10.24 13.15 0.22
N LEU A 68 9.21 12.30 0.30
CA LEU A 68 8.49 12.01 1.53
C LEU A 68 9.27 11.09 2.48
N THR A 69 10.10 10.20 1.94
CA THR A 69 10.99 9.36 2.77
C THR A 69 12.02 10.21 3.50
N ASP A 70 12.57 11.22 2.81
CA ASP A 70 13.54 12.16 3.39
C ASP A 70 12.87 13.18 4.33
N ARG A 71 11.53 13.34 4.24
CA ARG A 71 10.74 14.32 5.01
C ARG A 71 9.53 13.66 5.67
N PRO A 72 9.74 12.81 6.69
CA PRO A 72 8.67 12.05 7.33
C PRO A 72 7.59 12.92 7.99
N HIS A 73 7.92 14.14 8.44
CA HIS A 73 6.94 15.09 8.97
C HIS A 73 5.99 15.62 7.88
N GLU A 74 6.48 15.85 6.66
CA GLU A 74 5.63 16.19 5.53
C GLU A 74 4.77 14.99 5.11
N PHE A 75 5.31 13.77 5.21
CA PHE A 75 4.51 12.58 4.93
C PHE A 75 3.36 12.43 5.94
N GLY A 76 3.62 12.61 7.23
CA GLY A 76 2.57 12.63 8.25
C GLY A 76 1.48 13.66 7.94
N ARG A 77 1.87 14.90 7.64
CA ARG A 77 0.92 15.96 7.26
C ARG A 77 0.13 15.61 6.00
N TRP A 78 0.79 15.09 4.97
CA TRP A 78 0.12 14.65 3.75
C TRP A 78 -0.89 13.54 4.02
N VAL A 79 -0.59 12.60 4.91
CA VAL A 79 -1.52 11.53 5.31
C VAL A 79 -2.75 12.14 6.00
N ASP A 80 -2.54 13.05 6.96
CA ASP A 80 -3.66 13.70 7.66
C ASP A 80 -4.54 14.51 6.70
N GLU A 81 -3.95 15.23 5.74
CA GLU A 81 -4.65 16.05 4.76
C GLU A 81 -5.36 15.22 3.68
N LYS A 82 -4.76 14.11 3.21
CA LYS A 82 -5.27 13.33 2.07
C LYS A 82 -6.07 12.11 2.46
N LEU A 83 -5.70 11.44 3.54
CA LEU A 83 -6.34 10.21 4.00
C LEU A 83 -7.17 10.44 5.27
N GLY A 84 -6.97 11.58 5.93
CA GLY A 84 -7.69 11.94 7.15
C GLY A 84 -6.95 11.51 8.41
N ARG A 85 -7.09 12.31 9.47
CA ARG A 85 -6.44 12.06 10.77
C ARG A 85 -6.79 10.71 11.39
N SER A 86 -8.00 10.21 11.15
CA SER A 86 -8.43 8.88 11.61
C SER A 86 -7.55 7.75 11.06
N VAL A 87 -6.93 7.92 9.88
CA VAL A 87 -5.97 6.96 9.34
C VAL A 87 -4.68 6.98 10.16
N SER A 88 -4.14 8.16 10.47
CA SER A 88 -2.95 8.29 11.33
C SER A 88 -3.16 7.71 12.72
N ASP A 89 -4.33 7.95 13.32
CA ASP A 89 -4.71 7.38 14.61
C ASP A 89 -4.78 5.85 14.53
N ARG A 90 -5.44 5.32 13.49
CA ARG A 90 -5.55 3.86 13.28
C ARG A 90 -4.19 3.19 13.03
N LEU A 91 -3.31 3.83 12.26
CA LEU A 91 -1.95 3.32 12.04
C LEU A 91 -1.15 3.30 13.35
N SER A 92 -1.33 4.31 14.20
CA SER A 92 -0.70 4.36 15.52
C SER A 92 -1.20 3.23 16.43
N GLU A 93 -2.51 2.99 16.48
CA GLU A 93 -3.12 1.87 17.21
C GLU A 93 -2.59 0.51 16.76
N LEU A 94 -2.49 0.29 15.44
CA LEU A 94 -2.05 -0.97 14.86
C LEU A 94 -0.53 -1.17 14.88
N SER A 95 0.24 -0.13 15.20
CA SER A 95 1.71 -0.18 15.23
C SER A 95 2.29 -0.91 16.45
N GLN A 96 1.45 -1.43 17.34
CA GLN A 96 1.91 -2.17 18.52
C GLN A 96 2.78 -3.38 18.12
N PRO A 97 3.84 -3.69 18.89
CA PRO A 97 4.66 -4.86 18.64
C PRO A 97 3.82 -6.14 18.73
N ILE A 98 3.89 -6.95 17.68
CA ILE A 98 3.27 -8.27 17.65
C ILE A 98 4.32 -9.37 17.45
N GLY A 99 3.96 -10.59 17.85
CA GLY A 99 4.70 -11.80 17.56
C GLY A 99 4.91 -12.05 16.06
N LYS A 100 5.69 -13.08 15.73
CA LYS A 100 5.84 -13.52 14.34
C LYS A 100 4.56 -14.25 13.93
N TYR A 101 4.10 -14.01 12.70
CA TYR A 101 3.07 -14.84 12.10
C TYR A 101 3.60 -16.25 11.85
N SER A 102 2.74 -17.23 12.12
CA SER A 102 2.97 -18.64 11.77
C SER A 102 2.95 -18.85 10.25
N LYS A 103 3.43 -20.01 9.79
CA LYS A 103 3.39 -20.34 8.35
C LYS A 103 1.96 -20.36 7.78
N PRO A 104 0.94 -20.93 8.46
CA PRO A 104 -0.45 -20.89 7.99
C PRO A 104 -0.98 -19.45 7.87
N GLN A 105 -0.88 -18.63 8.91
CA GLN A 105 -1.32 -17.22 8.87
C GLN A 105 -0.67 -16.44 7.73
N LEU A 106 0.61 -16.68 7.49
CA LEU A 106 1.33 -16.07 6.38
C LEU A 106 0.78 -16.53 5.02
N GLU A 107 0.34 -17.78 4.89
CA GLU A 107 -0.31 -18.27 3.67
C GLU A 107 -1.71 -17.69 3.49
N ASP A 108 -2.51 -17.58 4.56
CA ASP A 108 -3.83 -16.94 4.52
C ASP A 108 -3.74 -15.48 4.05
N ILE A 109 -2.82 -14.70 4.64
CA ILE A 109 -2.52 -13.33 4.20
C ILE A 109 -2.17 -13.30 2.71
N TYR A 110 -1.42 -14.29 2.21
CA TYR A 110 -1.03 -14.33 0.81
C TYR A 110 -2.23 -14.60 -0.10
N GLN A 111 -3.14 -15.50 0.28
CA GLN A 111 -4.34 -15.80 -0.49
C GLN A 111 -5.31 -14.61 -0.50
N ASN A 112 -5.51 -13.94 0.65
CA ASN A 112 -6.32 -12.73 0.76
C ASN A 112 -5.80 -11.61 -0.17
N LEU A 113 -4.49 -11.37 -0.16
CA LEU A 113 -3.86 -10.38 -1.06
C LEU A 113 -4.04 -10.74 -2.53
N LYS A 114 -3.92 -12.02 -2.89
CA LYS A 114 -4.15 -12.48 -4.28
C LYS A 114 -5.60 -12.31 -4.71
N ALA A 115 -6.55 -12.63 -3.83
CA ALA A 115 -7.97 -12.47 -4.10
C ALA A 115 -8.32 -11.00 -4.35
N SER A 116 -7.83 -10.10 -3.48
CA SER A 116 -7.99 -8.64 -3.63
C SER A 116 -7.39 -8.14 -4.95
N LEU A 117 -6.21 -8.63 -5.32
CA LEU A 117 -5.55 -8.26 -6.58
C LEU A 117 -6.38 -8.67 -7.79
N LYS A 118 -6.89 -9.91 -7.79
CA LYS A 118 -7.76 -10.40 -8.86
C LYS A 118 -9.02 -9.53 -8.98
N GLN A 119 -9.65 -9.18 -7.85
CA GLN A 119 -10.84 -8.33 -7.85
C GLN A 119 -10.56 -6.95 -8.45
N ILE A 120 -9.51 -6.26 -7.99
CA ILE A 120 -9.13 -4.95 -8.54
C ILE A 120 -8.83 -5.05 -10.05
N GLN A 121 -8.12 -6.08 -10.49
CA GLN A 121 -7.81 -6.26 -11.91
C GLN A 121 -9.05 -6.52 -12.77
N MET A 122 -10.03 -7.26 -12.25
CA MET A 122 -11.34 -7.42 -12.90
C MET A 122 -12.05 -6.07 -13.01
N MET A 123 -12.10 -5.28 -11.94
CA MET A 123 -12.69 -3.94 -11.97
C MET A 123 -11.98 -3.02 -12.98
N ARG A 124 -10.66 -3.12 -13.13
CA ARG A 124 -9.91 -2.38 -14.18
C ARG A 124 -10.27 -2.85 -15.59
N ALA A 125 -10.40 -4.16 -15.80
CA ALA A 125 -10.84 -4.72 -17.08
C ALA A 125 -12.26 -4.26 -17.44
N ASP A 126 -13.12 -4.08 -16.44
CA ASP A 126 -14.48 -3.53 -16.59
C ASP A 126 -14.50 -1.99 -16.75
N GLY A 127 -13.34 -1.34 -16.82
CA GLY A 127 -13.22 0.09 -17.06
C GLY A 127 -13.40 0.97 -15.82
N VAL A 128 -13.41 0.40 -14.61
CA VAL A 128 -13.51 1.20 -13.38
C VAL A 128 -12.25 2.04 -13.21
N MET A 129 -12.42 3.35 -13.10
CA MET A 129 -11.35 4.33 -12.96
C MET A 129 -11.22 4.82 -11.50
N GLY A 130 -10.21 5.64 -11.23
CA GLY A 130 -10.00 6.23 -9.90
C GLY A 130 -9.38 5.26 -8.88
N ARG A 131 -9.33 5.71 -7.63
CA ARG A 131 -8.72 4.93 -6.54
C ARG A 131 -9.69 3.86 -6.04
N LEU A 132 -9.24 2.62 -5.99
CA LEU A 132 -9.98 1.49 -5.44
C LEU A 132 -9.45 1.13 -4.06
N ASP A 133 -10.35 0.76 -3.15
CA ASP A 133 -9.99 0.22 -1.84
C ASP A 133 -10.01 -1.31 -1.85
N PHE A 134 -9.30 -1.90 -0.90
CA PHE A 134 -9.29 -3.34 -0.65
C PHE A 134 -9.15 -3.59 0.85
N GLU A 135 -9.62 -4.74 1.29
CA GLU A 135 -9.68 -5.08 2.71
C GLU A 135 -8.32 -5.46 3.30
N SER A 136 -8.22 -5.31 4.62
CA SER A 136 -7.06 -5.73 5.39
C SER A 136 -6.86 -7.24 5.27
N PRO A 137 -5.67 -7.76 4.88
CA PRO A 137 -5.49 -9.19 4.64
C PRO A 137 -5.37 -10.02 5.93
N TYR A 138 -5.53 -9.38 7.09
CA TYR A 138 -5.38 -9.97 8.42
C TYR A 138 -6.71 -10.36 9.06
N THR A 139 -7.84 -10.08 8.40
CA THR A 139 -9.18 -10.52 8.79
C THR A 139 -9.44 -11.96 8.36
#